data_AF-H0AF48-F1
#
_entry.id   AF-H0AF48-F1
#
_cell.length_a   1.000
_cell.length_b   1.000
_cell.length_c   1.000
_cell.angle_alpha   90.00
_cell.angle_beta   90.00
_cell.angle_gamma   90.00
#
_symmetry.space_group_name_H-M   'P 1'
#
loop_
_entity.id
_entity.type
_entity.pdbx_description
1 polymer ?
#
loop_
_entity_poly.entity_id
_entity_poly.type
_entity_poly.pdbx_seq_one_letter_code
_entity_poly.pdbx_strand_id
1 'polypeptide(L)'
;MTYCSKDKDRTRKDLPAIERYDSDRIDKIKALAEKRDEDFAILSGKCGLIGPEEKIPFYDELLRERNIPQLITGVKNFLESHNVDKVIYHTRKVENERKPYFKLVKNAYKRNHYRDKRRYCRDYFKAWTNRISQRQAN
;
A
#
# COMPACT_ATOMS: atom_id res chain seq x y z
N MET A 1 -2.76 -0.69 3.72
CA MET A 1 -1.53 -0.51 2.91
C MET A 1 -1.66 0.61 1.86
N THR A 2 -0.54 1.18 1.38
CA THR A 2 -0.47 2.14 0.25
C THR A 2 0.79 1.93 -0.60
N TYR A 3 0.89 2.58 -1.77
CA TYR A 3 2.09 2.52 -2.62
C TYR A 3 3.18 3.48 -2.14
N CYS A 4 4.43 3.15 -2.44
CA CYS A 4 5.62 3.93 -2.06
C CYS A 4 5.64 5.35 -2.66
N SER A 5 6.61 6.17 -2.23
CA SER A 5 6.83 7.50 -2.77
C SER A 5 7.92 7.52 -3.84
N LYS A 6 7.81 8.47 -4.77
CA LYS A 6 8.89 8.80 -5.70
C LYS A 6 10.01 9.49 -4.91
N ASP A 7 9.63 10.48 -4.13
CA ASP A 7 10.52 11.27 -3.29
C ASP A 7 10.99 10.43 -2.10
N LYS A 8 12.30 10.45 -1.87
CA LYS A 8 12.96 9.61 -0.87
C LYS A 8 14.11 10.36 -0.21
N ASP A 9 14.26 10.14 1.09
CA ASP A 9 15.43 10.60 1.81
C ASP A 9 16.68 9.86 1.29
N ARG A 10 17.78 10.60 1.08
CA ARG A 10 19.09 10.12 0.58
C ARG A 10 20.20 10.26 1.62
N THR A 11 19.92 10.78 2.81
CA THR A 11 20.89 11.10 3.86
C THR A 11 21.62 9.86 4.39
N ARG A 12 20.95 8.71 4.40
CA ARG A 12 21.48 7.45 4.96
C ARG A 12 21.34 6.28 4.00
N LYS A 13 22.30 5.36 4.07
CA LYS A 13 22.37 4.16 3.22
C LYS A 13 21.10 3.31 3.38
N ASP A 14 20.74 2.99 4.62
CA ASP A 14 19.54 2.24 4.97
C ASP A 14 18.68 3.06 5.96
N LEU A 15 17.37 3.08 5.72
CA LEU A 15 16.38 3.79 6.53
C LEU A 15 15.13 2.92 6.66
N PRO A 16 14.40 2.96 7.80
CA PRO A 16 13.03 2.45 7.87
C PRO A 16 12.21 2.94 6.69
N ALA A 17 11.36 2.09 6.12
CA ALA A 17 10.56 2.45 4.95
C ALA A 17 9.71 3.72 5.18
N ILE A 18 9.20 3.91 6.40
CA ILE A 18 8.44 5.10 6.79
C ILE A 18 9.28 6.38 6.79
N GLU A 19 10.57 6.30 7.11
CA GLU A 19 11.51 7.42 7.05
C GLU A 19 12.09 7.60 5.64
N ARG A 20 12.24 6.51 4.88
CA ARG A 20 12.81 6.53 3.53
C ARG A 20 11.91 7.29 2.56
N TYR A 21 10.61 7.06 2.61
CA TYR A 21 9.67 7.65 1.67
C TYR A 21 9.17 8.99 2.19
N ASP A 22 9.59 10.07 1.53
CA ASP A 22 9.05 11.40 1.82
C ASP A 22 7.62 11.49 1.26
N SER A 23 6.63 11.30 2.12
CA SER A 23 5.23 11.30 1.72
C SER A 23 4.23 11.46 2.86
N ASP A 24 3.63 12.65 2.93
CA ASP A 24 2.40 12.93 3.69
C ASP A 24 1.32 11.84 3.56
N ARG A 25 1.20 11.24 2.38
CA ARG A 25 0.20 10.20 2.12
C ARG A 25 0.46 8.97 2.99
N ILE A 26 1.72 8.54 3.06
CA ILE A 26 2.11 7.34 3.82
C ILE A 26 1.86 7.60 5.29
N ASP A 27 2.26 8.77 5.82
CA ASP A 27 2.04 9.15 7.22
C ASP A 27 0.56 9.19 7.60
N LYS A 28 -0.27 9.84 6.75
CA LYS A 28 -1.73 9.94 6.98
C LYS A 28 -2.40 8.57 6.99
N ILE A 29 -1.92 7.63 6.17
CA ILE A 29 -2.51 6.29 6.10
C ILE A 29 -1.99 5.41 7.24
N LYS A 30 -0.72 5.54 7.65
CA LYS A 30 -0.18 4.89 8.87
C LYS A 30 -0.99 5.31 10.10
N ALA A 31 -1.16 6.62 10.30
CA ALA A 31 -1.96 7.16 11.41
C ALA A 31 -3.44 6.73 11.35
N LEU A 32 -4.01 6.54 10.15
CA LEU A 32 -5.36 6.02 10.00
C LEU A 32 -5.46 4.54 10.40
N ALA A 33 -4.47 3.73 10.02
CA ALA A 33 -4.42 2.32 10.37
C ALA A 33 -4.26 2.13 11.88
N GLU A 34 -3.36 2.90 12.51
CA GLU A 34 -3.19 2.93 13.97
C GLU A 34 -4.49 3.29 14.70
N LYS A 35 -5.21 4.32 14.23
CA LYS A 35 -6.51 4.71 14.81
C LYS A 35 -7.60 3.65 14.69
N ARG A 36 -7.43 2.68 13.80
CA ARG A 36 -8.41 1.61 13.53
C ARG A 36 -7.96 0.25 14.06
N ASP A 37 -6.81 0.19 14.74
CA ASP A 37 -6.19 -1.07 15.13
C ASP A 37 -5.99 -2.01 13.93
N GLU A 38 -5.57 -1.43 12.80
CA GLU A 38 -5.28 -2.13 11.55
C GLU A 38 -3.77 -2.16 11.28
N ASP A 39 -3.26 -3.27 10.75
CA ASP A 39 -1.86 -3.35 10.30
C ASP A 39 -1.58 -2.42 9.11
N PHE A 40 -0.38 -1.84 9.10
CA PHE A 40 0.09 -0.98 8.03
C PHE A 40 1.31 -1.57 7.30
N ALA A 41 1.27 -1.51 5.97
CA ALA A 41 2.35 -1.94 5.09
C ALA A 41 2.44 -1.03 3.87
N ILE A 42 3.64 -0.95 3.29
CA ILE A 42 3.96 -0.12 2.14
C ILE A 42 4.28 -1.04 0.95
N LEU A 43 3.62 -0.79 -0.17
CA LEU A 43 3.87 -1.49 -1.42
C LEU A 43 4.95 -0.76 -2.22
N SER A 44 6.18 -1.25 -2.09
CA SER A 44 7.37 -0.81 -2.79
C SER A 44 7.44 -1.39 -4.22
N GLY A 45 7.81 -0.54 -5.17
CA GLY A 45 8.08 -0.96 -6.53
C GLY A 45 9.35 -1.81 -6.72
N LYS A 46 10.20 -1.89 -5.69
CA LYS A 46 11.46 -2.66 -5.68
C LYS A 46 11.43 -3.81 -4.69
N CYS A 47 10.89 -3.59 -3.49
CA CYS A 47 10.93 -4.56 -2.39
C CYS A 47 9.64 -5.40 -2.26
N GLY A 48 8.57 -5.05 -2.99
CA GLY A 48 7.27 -5.70 -2.81
C GLY A 48 6.49 -5.11 -1.64
N LEU A 49 5.86 -5.93 -0.80
CA LEU A 49 5.09 -5.45 0.35
C LEU A 49 5.96 -5.54 1.60
N ILE A 50 6.17 -4.41 2.25
CA ILE A 50 7.11 -4.26 3.38
C ILE A 50 6.47 -3.54 4.56
N GLY A 51 6.97 -3.80 5.77
CA GLY A 51 6.55 -3.10 6.97
C GLY A 51 7.09 -1.66 7.03
N PRO A 52 6.47 -0.75 7.83
CA PRO A 52 6.94 0.63 7.96
C PRO A 52 8.34 0.73 8.57
N GLU A 53 8.68 -0.16 9.49
CA GLU A 53 9.96 -0.17 10.20
C GLU A 53 11.06 -0.98 9.48
N GLU A 54 10.72 -1.63 8.37
CA GLU A 54 11.67 -2.40 7.57
C GLU A 54 12.72 -1.47 6.95
N LYS A 55 14.01 -1.74 7.22
CA LYS A 55 15.11 -0.93 6.69
C LYS A 55 15.32 -1.23 5.21
N ILE A 56 15.24 -0.21 4.38
CA ILE A 56 15.44 -0.32 2.93
C ILE A 56 16.56 0.62 2.44
N PRO A 57 17.34 0.16 1.44
CA PRO A 57 18.33 1.01 0.80
C PRO A 57 17.67 2.09 -0.05
N PHE A 58 18.41 3.14 -0.37
CA PHE A 58 17.97 4.09 -1.40
C PHE A 58 17.82 3.39 -2.76
N TYR A 59 16.76 3.73 -3.50
CA TYR A 59 16.58 3.32 -4.89
C TYR A 59 15.70 4.30 -5.66
N ASP A 60 15.92 4.38 -6.98
CA ASP A 60 15.12 5.21 -7.89
C ASP A 60 14.50 4.34 -8.99
N GLU A 61 13.52 3.53 -8.60
CA GLU A 61 12.84 2.60 -9.49
C GLU A 61 11.32 2.73 -9.33
N LEU A 62 10.65 2.90 -10.46
CA LEU A 62 9.20 2.83 -10.54
C LEU A 62 8.76 1.40 -10.86
N LEU A 63 7.72 0.92 -10.18
CA LEU A 63 7.11 -0.36 -10.53
C LEU A 63 6.54 -0.32 -11.95
N ARG A 64 7.06 -1.17 -12.84
CA ARG A 64 6.49 -1.40 -14.17
C ARG A 64 5.84 -2.77 -14.24
N GLU A 65 4.98 -3.00 -15.24
CA GLU A 65 4.28 -4.29 -15.37
C GLU A 65 5.24 -5.48 -15.49
N ARG A 66 6.37 -5.29 -16.16
CA ARG A 66 7.43 -6.30 -16.30
C ARG A 66 8.08 -6.73 -14.99
N ASN A 67 7.92 -5.94 -13.93
CA ASN A 67 8.48 -6.18 -12.59
C ASN A 67 7.50 -6.96 -11.68
N ILE A 68 6.23 -7.13 -12.09
CA ILE A 68 5.20 -7.81 -11.29
C ILE A 68 5.56 -9.28 -11.03
N PRO A 69 6.02 -10.09 -12.01
CA PRO A 69 6.34 -11.49 -11.77
C PRO A 69 7.42 -11.71 -10.70
N GLN A 70 8.35 -10.78 -10.56
CA GLN A 70 9.46 -10.87 -9.60
C GLN A 70 8.99 -10.56 -8.17
N LEU A 71 7.99 -9.68 -8.01
CA LEU A 71 7.51 -9.24 -6.69
C LEU A 71 6.34 -10.05 -6.16
N ILE A 72 5.56 -10.69 -7.05
CA ILE A 72 4.28 -11.31 -6.66
C ILE A 72 4.43 -12.39 -5.59
N THR A 73 5.50 -13.18 -5.63
CA THR A 73 5.75 -14.24 -4.63
C THR A 73 6.06 -13.64 -3.27
N GLY A 74 6.92 -12.62 -3.19
CA GLY A 74 7.23 -11.93 -1.94
C GLY A 74 6.00 -11.27 -1.32
N VAL A 75 5.17 -10.61 -2.14
CA VAL A 75 3.91 -10.01 -1.66
C VAL A 75 2.95 -11.07 -1.11
N LYS A 76 2.83 -12.23 -1.75
CA LYS A 76 1.98 -13.32 -1.22
C LYS A 76 2.51 -13.87 0.09
N ASN A 77 3.81 -14.17 0.15
CA ASN A 77 4.44 -14.69 1.36
C ASN A 77 4.24 -13.72 2.52
N PHE A 78 4.35 -12.41 2.28
CA PHE A 78 4.05 -11.41 3.30
C PHE A 78 2.60 -11.52 3.78
N LEU A 79 1.63 -11.57 2.87
CA LEU A 79 0.20 -11.67 3.23
C LEU A 79 -0.12 -12.97 3.98
N GLU A 80 0.49 -14.09 3.57
CA GLU A 80 0.31 -15.39 4.20
C GLU A 80 0.98 -15.43 5.59
N SER A 81 2.22 -14.96 5.73
CA SER A 81 2.95 -15.00 6.99
C SER A 81 2.37 -14.08 8.07
N HIS A 82 1.62 -13.06 7.67
CA HIS A 82 0.93 -12.14 8.57
C HIS A 82 -0.56 -12.49 8.74
N ASN A 83 -1.02 -13.65 8.24
CA ASN A 83 -2.42 -14.11 8.33
C ASN A 83 -3.43 -13.04 7.89
N VAL A 84 -3.17 -12.37 6.77
CA VAL A 84 -4.00 -11.23 6.31
C VAL A 84 -5.32 -11.71 5.70
N ASP A 85 -6.42 -11.53 6.44
CA ASP A 85 -7.76 -11.86 5.98
C ASP A 85 -8.31 -10.88 4.93
N LYS A 86 -7.93 -9.60 5.05
CA LYS A 86 -8.48 -8.51 4.22
C LYS A 86 -7.41 -7.47 3.89
N VAL A 87 -7.33 -7.12 2.62
CA VAL A 87 -6.45 -6.05 2.15
C VAL A 87 -7.24 -4.76 1.87
N ILE A 88 -6.87 -3.69 2.55
CA ILE A 88 -7.32 -2.32 2.24
C ILE A 88 -6.17 -1.58 1.54
N TYR A 89 -6.34 -1.32 0.24
CA TYR A 89 -5.35 -0.61 -0.58
C TYR A 89 -5.76 0.85 -0.80
N HIS A 90 -5.06 1.76 -0.15
CA HIS A 90 -5.27 3.20 -0.25
C HIS A 90 -4.46 3.78 -1.41
N THR A 91 -5.15 4.34 -2.39
CA THR A 91 -4.54 4.95 -3.56
C THR A 91 -5.38 6.13 -4.06
N ARG A 92 -4.73 7.08 -4.72
CA ARG A 92 -5.41 7.99 -5.65
C ARG A 92 -5.93 7.19 -6.85
N LYS A 93 -6.54 7.87 -7.82
CA LYS A 93 -7.06 7.25 -9.04
C LYS A 93 -6.04 6.29 -9.67
N VAL A 94 -6.47 5.05 -9.94
CA VAL A 94 -5.62 3.97 -10.47
C VAL A 94 -5.39 4.19 -11.97
N GLU A 95 -4.43 5.06 -12.26
CA GLU A 95 -4.04 5.46 -13.61
C GLU A 95 -2.54 5.53 -13.72
N ASN A 96 -2.04 5.45 -14.97
CA ASN A 96 -0.63 5.59 -15.31
C ASN A 96 0.26 4.69 -14.42
N GLU A 97 1.21 5.31 -13.74
CA GLU A 97 2.21 4.71 -12.87
C GLU A 97 1.62 3.91 -11.68
N ARG A 98 0.34 4.10 -11.36
CA ARG A 98 -0.35 3.37 -10.27
C ARG A 98 -0.98 2.06 -10.73
N LYS A 99 -1.18 1.87 -12.04
CA LYS A 99 -1.76 0.62 -12.60
C LYS A 99 -0.93 -0.61 -12.21
N PRO A 100 0.41 -0.60 -12.32
CA PRO A 100 1.23 -1.76 -11.94
C PRO A 100 1.09 -2.15 -10.46
N TYR A 101 1.03 -1.17 -9.55
CA TYR A 101 0.85 -1.42 -8.11
C TYR A 101 -0.49 -2.09 -7.82
N PHE A 102 -1.58 -1.57 -8.39
CA PHE A 102 -2.90 -2.19 -8.23
C PHE A 102 -2.94 -3.60 -8.80
N LYS A 103 -2.31 -3.84 -9.97
CA LYS A 103 -2.22 -5.16 -10.60
C LYS A 103 -1.44 -6.14 -9.73
N LEU A 104 -0.34 -5.72 -9.11
CA LEU A 104 0.47 -6.54 -8.20
C LEU A 104 -0.36 -7.01 -6.99
N VAL A 105 -0.99 -6.09 -6.24
CA VAL A 105 -1.81 -6.45 -5.06
C VAL A 105 -2.99 -7.34 -5.46
N LYS A 106 -3.70 -6.97 -6.53
CA LYS A 106 -4.84 -7.74 -7.02
C LYS A 106 -4.45 -9.17 -7.40
N ASN A 107 -3.28 -9.37 -8.01
CA ASN A 107 -2.81 -10.69 -8.42
C ASN A 107 -2.27 -11.51 -7.24
N ALA A 108 -1.64 -10.86 -6.26
CA ALA A 108 -1.19 -11.53 -5.03
C ALA A 108 -2.38 -12.01 -4.20
N TYR A 109 -3.36 -11.13 -3.94
CA TYR A 109 -4.53 -11.43 -3.11
C TYR A 109 -5.45 -12.51 -3.71
N LYS A 110 -5.57 -12.57 -5.05
CA LYS A 110 -6.44 -13.52 -5.78
C LYS A 110 -6.13 -15.01 -5.53
N ARG A 111 -5.04 -15.36 -4.87
CA ARG A 111 -4.67 -16.75 -4.58
C ARG A 111 -4.89 -17.20 -3.13
N ASN A 112 -5.20 -16.29 -2.19
CA ASN A 112 -5.34 -16.66 -0.78
C ASN A 112 -6.76 -17.10 -0.39
N HIS A 113 -7.82 -16.60 -1.03
CA HIS A 113 -9.19 -17.00 -0.69
C HIS A 113 -10.13 -16.92 -1.90
N TYR A 114 -10.41 -18.05 -2.56
CA TYR A 114 -11.57 -18.17 -3.45
C TYR A 114 -12.76 -18.74 -2.66
N ARG A 115 -13.48 -17.85 -1.97
CA ARG A 115 -14.88 -18.05 -1.60
C ARG A 115 -15.68 -16.83 -2.05
N ASP A 116 -16.80 -17.14 -2.67
CA ASP A 116 -17.41 -16.44 -3.79
C ASP A 116 -18.36 -15.26 -3.40
N LYS A 117 -18.65 -14.45 -4.43
CA LYS A 117 -19.84 -13.60 -4.67
C LYS A 117 -19.78 -12.11 -4.30
N ARG A 118 -19.61 -11.33 -5.37
CA ARG A 118 -20.27 -10.02 -5.61
C ARG A 118 -19.96 -8.89 -4.62
N ARG A 119 -18.76 -8.31 -4.70
CA ARG A 119 -18.56 -6.88 -4.45
C ARG A 119 -17.35 -6.33 -5.19
N TYR A 120 -17.44 -6.39 -6.52
CA TYR A 120 -16.44 -5.79 -7.41
C TYR A 120 -16.37 -4.28 -7.20
N CYS A 121 -15.19 -3.77 -6.84
CA CYS A 121 -14.56 -2.50 -7.23
C CYS A 121 -15.36 -1.18 -7.34
N ARG A 122 -16.64 -1.09 -6.94
CA ARG A 122 -17.43 0.16 -7.09
C ARG A 122 -17.41 1.08 -5.87
N ASP A 123 -17.19 0.58 -4.66
CA ASP A 123 -17.52 1.36 -3.46
C ASP A 123 -16.34 1.91 -2.64
N TYR A 124 -15.09 1.48 -2.88
CA TYR A 124 -13.93 2.02 -2.15
C TYR A 124 -13.29 3.25 -2.82
N PHE A 125 -13.93 3.75 -3.88
CA PHE A 125 -13.58 4.96 -4.61
C PHE A 125 -14.48 6.15 -4.21
N LYS A 126 -14.97 6.19 -2.97
CA LYS A 126 -15.49 7.46 -2.44
C LYS A 126 -14.31 8.39 -2.26
N ALA A 127 -14.16 9.28 -3.24
CA ALA A 127 -13.46 10.55 -3.12
C ALA A 127 -13.58 11.08 -1.70
N TRP A 128 -12.47 11.11 -0.98
CA TRP A 128 -12.37 11.88 0.25
C TRP A 128 -12.06 13.32 -0.16
N THR A 129 -13.04 13.97 -0.76
CA THR A 129 -13.13 15.43 -0.84
C THR A 129 -14.06 15.85 0.29
N ASN A 130 -13.49 16.49 1.30
CA ASN A 130 -14.15 17.24 2.38
C ASN A 130 -15.33 16.58 3.10
N ARG A 131 -15.05 16.02 4.27
CA ARG A 131 -16.01 16.04 5.38
C ARG A 131 -15.31 16.26 6.72
N ILE A 132 -14.64 17.40 6.83
CA ILE A 132 -14.57 18.13 8.10
C ILE A 132 -15.75 19.12 8.03
N SER A 133 -16.91 18.71 8.52
CA SER A 133 -17.92 19.62 9.08
C SER A 133 -19.04 18.77 9.69
N GLN A 134 -19.35 19.08 10.95
CA GLN A 134 -20.61 18.77 11.65
C GLN A 134 -20.75 17.34 12.18
N ARG A 135 -20.05 17.06 13.29
CA ARG A 135 -20.58 16.32 14.46
C ARG A 135 -19.89 16.79 15.74
N GLN A 136 -20.12 18.06 16.08
CA GLN A 136 -20.13 18.55 17.45
C GLN A 136 -21.36 19.46 17.55
N ALA A 137 -22.50 18.83 17.82
CA ALA A 137 -23.75 19.43 18.25
C ALA A 137 -24.63 18.27 18.70
N ASN A 138 -24.41 17.84 19.92
CA ASN A 138 -25.35 17.25 20.87
C ASN A 138 -24.63 17.14 22.21
#